data_AF-A0A7Z9G9Y6-F1
#
_entry.id   AF-A0A7Z9G9Y6-F1
#
_cell.length_a   1.000
_cell.length_b   1.000
_cell.length_c   1.000
_cell.angle_alpha   90.00
_cell.angle_beta   90.00
_cell.angle_gamma   90.00
#
_symmetry.space_group_name_H-M   'P 1'
#
loop_
_entity.id
_entity.type
_entity.pdbx_description
1 polymer ?
#
loop_
_entity_poly.entity_id
_entity_poly.type
_entity_poly.pdbx_seq_one_letter_code
_entity_poly.pdbx_strand_id
1 'polypeptide(L)'
;MALTTIGTAAATAVLGYNLLQNRPDVQSAGRNRVLRGLALTGSAVIGDCSVDVKVGDRVVATVFNSALLTPQQDRDLMTLSVSVPAGAPVSVIVTDAPATSILYLMLDL
;
A
#
# COMPACT_ATOMS: atom_id res chain seq x y z
N MET A 1 -12.23 -0.29 12.71
CA MET A 1 -11.17 -1.03 12.00
C MET A 1 -11.56 -0.99 10.53
N ALA A 2 -10.83 -0.25 9.71
CA ALA A 2 -11.17 -0.07 8.29
C ALA A 2 -10.07 -0.69 7.43
N LEU A 3 -10.13 -2.02 7.30
CA LEU A 3 -9.26 -2.74 6.39
C LEU A 3 -9.65 -2.37 4.96
N THR A 4 -8.72 -1.82 4.20
CA THR A 4 -8.95 -1.42 2.82
C THR A 4 -8.10 -2.27 1.89
N THR A 5 -8.73 -2.92 0.92
CA THR A 5 -8.05 -3.66 -0.14
C THR A 5 -8.28 -2.97 -1.48
N ILE A 6 -7.20 -2.78 -2.24
CA ILE A 6 -7.20 -2.10 -3.53
C ILE A 6 -6.47 -3.00 -4.52
N GLY A 7 -7.11 -3.30 -5.66
CA GLY A 7 -6.48 -3.97 -6.78
C GLY A 7 -6.24 -2.98 -7.90
N THR A 8 -4.98 -2.87 -8.36
CA THR A 8 -4.58 -1.97 -9.45
C THR A 8 -3.96 -2.79 -10.57
N ALA A 9 -4.44 -2.61 -11.80
CA ALA A 9 -3.89 -3.30 -12.96
C ALA A 9 -2.43 -2.92 -13.19
N ALA A 10 -1.61 -3.85 -13.70
CA ALA A 10 -0.17 -3.62 -13.93
C ALA A 10 0.10 -2.39 -14.79
N ALA A 11 -0.70 -2.19 -15.84
CA ALA A 11 -0.59 -1.05 -16.74
C ALA A 11 -0.84 0.31 -16.07
N THR A 12 -1.49 0.32 -14.91
CA THR A 12 -1.76 1.53 -14.12
C THR A 12 -0.79 1.69 -12.96
N ALA A 13 -0.33 0.58 -12.37
CA ALA A 13 0.65 0.55 -11.29
C ALA A 13 2.07 0.82 -11.79
N VAL A 14 2.26 1.87 -12.59
CA VAL A 14 3.57 2.27 -13.12
C VAL A 14 4.43 2.93 -12.04
N LEU A 15 5.75 3.03 -12.30
CA LEU A 15 6.68 3.71 -11.41
C LEU A 15 6.19 5.13 -11.05
N GLY A 16 6.17 5.45 -9.75
CA GLY A 16 5.71 6.74 -9.24
C GLY A 16 4.18 6.84 -9.07
N TYR A 17 3.40 5.85 -9.50
CA TYR A 17 1.96 5.84 -9.30
C TYR A 17 1.61 5.69 -7.81
N ASN A 18 0.64 6.46 -7.33
CA ASN A 18 0.12 6.32 -5.97
C ASN A 18 -1.06 5.35 -5.97
N LEU A 19 -0.92 4.18 -5.35
CA LEU A 19 -1.99 3.18 -5.27
C LEU A 19 -3.22 3.67 -4.51
N LEU A 20 -3.07 4.71 -3.68
CA LEU A 20 -4.17 5.33 -2.97
C LEU A 20 -4.80 6.51 -3.74
N GLN A 21 -4.34 6.85 -4.95
CA GLN A 21 -4.74 8.08 -5.67
C GLN A 21 -6.26 8.27 -5.78
N ASN A 22 -7.03 7.19 -5.95
CA ASN A 22 -8.49 7.21 -6.06
C ASN A 22 -9.23 7.00 -4.72
N ARG A 23 -8.51 7.11 -3.59
CA ARG A 23 -9.01 6.91 -2.22
C ARG A 23 -8.67 8.09 -1.30
N PRO A 24 -9.26 9.28 -1.54
CA PRO A 24 -8.99 10.48 -0.73
C PRO A 24 -9.37 10.29 0.75
N ASP A 25 -10.37 9.44 1.01
CA ASP A 25 -10.84 9.03 2.34
C ASP A 25 -9.78 8.28 3.16
N VAL A 26 -8.91 7.52 2.49
CA VAL A 26 -7.80 6.79 3.11
C VAL A 26 -6.53 7.63 3.14
N GLN A 27 -6.31 8.47 2.13
CA GLN A 27 -5.13 9.35 2.10
C GLN A 27 -5.15 10.37 3.23
N SER A 28 -6.27 11.08 3.44
CA SER A 28 -6.32 12.17 4.42
C SER A 28 -7.59 12.11 5.27
N ALA A 29 -7.43 12.37 6.57
CA ALA A 29 -8.55 12.52 7.48
C ALA A 29 -8.24 13.60 8.53
N GLY A 30 -9.28 14.30 8.99
CA GLY A 30 -9.18 15.30 10.07
C GLY A 30 -8.97 14.73 11.47
N ARG A 31 -8.63 13.44 11.61
CA ARG A 31 -8.37 12.77 12.88
C ARG A 31 -7.02 12.06 12.86
N ASN A 32 -6.40 11.90 14.02
CA ASN A 32 -5.20 11.08 14.17
C ASN A 32 -5.52 9.62 13.83
N ARG A 33 -4.59 8.96 13.14
CA ARG A 33 -4.71 7.60 12.63
C ARG A 33 -3.43 6.83 12.95
N VAL A 34 -3.48 5.51 12.87
CA VAL A 34 -2.30 4.67 13.06
C VAL A 34 -2.27 3.69 11.92
N LEU A 35 -1.21 3.72 11.13
CA LEU A 35 -0.95 2.68 10.15
C LEU A 35 -0.51 1.42 10.91
N ARG A 36 -1.44 0.47 11.03
CA ARG A 36 -1.31 -0.76 11.82
C ARG A 36 -0.78 -1.92 11.00
N GLY A 37 -0.99 -1.88 9.69
CA GLY A 37 -0.46 -2.91 8.83
C GLY A 37 -0.62 -2.62 7.36
N LEU A 38 0.21 -3.29 6.57
CA LEU A 38 0.21 -3.21 5.13
C LEU A 38 0.58 -4.57 4.53
N ALA A 39 -0.07 -4.95 3.45
CA ALA A 39 0.33 -6.08 2.61
C ALA A 39 0.43 -5.63 1.16
N LEU A 40 1.48 -6.08 0.47
CA LEU A 40 1.60 -5.97 -0.98
C LEU A 40 1.67 -7.38 -1.57
N THR A 41 0.83 -7.66 -2.54
CA THR A 41 0.73 -8.97 -3.20
C THR A 41 0.33 -8.80 -4.66
N GLY A 42 0.36 -9.87 -5.45
CA GLY A 42 0.14 -9.84 -6.89
C GLY A 42 1.45 -9.88 -7.67
N SER A 43 1.41 -9.31 -8.87
CA SER A 43 2.46 -9.45 -9.90
C SER A 43 2.67 -10.90 -10.40
N ALA A 44 3.68 -11.09 -11.25
CA ALA A 44 4.02 -12.36 -11.87
C ALA A 44 5.00 -13.18 -11.02
N VAL A 45 5.88 -12.51 -10.27
CA VAL A 45 6.93 -13.12 -9.48
C VAL A 45 6.94 -12.49 -8.08
N ILE A 46 7.17 -13.29 -7.03
CA ILE A 46 7.27 -12.75 -5.67
C ILE A 46 8.58 -11.96 -5.54
N GLY A 47 8.51 -10.76 -4.96
CA GLY A 47 9.65 -9.88 -4.75
C GLY A 47 10.06 -9.05 -5.97
N ASP A 48 9.31 -9.08 -7.07
CA ASP A 48 9.58 -8.30 -8.28
C ASP A 48 8.98 -6.88 -8.24
N CYS A 49 8.08 -6.60 -7.30
CA CYS A 49 7.44 -5.30 -7.13
C CYS A 49 7.77 -4.72 -5.78
N SER A 50 7.86 -3.40 -5.73
CA SER A 50 7.99 -2.68 -4.47
C SER A 50 7.19 -1.39 -4.45
N VAL A 51 6.79 -1.01 -3.25
CA VAL A 51 6.16 0.27 -2.97
C VAL A 51 6.79 0.93 -1.76
N ASP A 52 6.89 2.26 -1.81
CA ASP A 52 7.21 3.10 -0.68
C ASP A 52 5.94 3.63 -0.05
N VAL A 53 5.79 3.36 1.25
CA VAL A 53 4.74 3.92 2.08
C VAL A 53 5.24 5.22 2.67
N LYS A 54 4.49 6.30 2.44
CA LYS A 54 4.82 7.65 2.89
C LYS A 54 3.72 8.21 3.80
N VAL A 55 4.15 8.93 4.82
CA VAL A 55 3.29 9.76 5.67
C VAL A 55 3.80 11.19 5.58
N GLY A 56 3.00 12.08 4.97
CA GLY A 56 3.52 13.35 4.45
C GLY A 56 4.61 13.08 3.41
N ASP A 57 5.77 13.71 3.60
CA ASP A 57 6.93 13.55 2.71
C ASP A 57 7.91 12.46 3.16
N ARG A 58 7.68 11.85 4.33
CA ARG A 58 8.59 10.86 4.92
C ARG A 58 8.22 9.45 4.49
N VAL A 59 9.19 8.71 3.95
CA VAL A 59 9.09 7.25 3.77
C VAL A 59 9.13 6.57 5.14
N VAL A 60 8.12 5.75 5.42
CA VAL A 60 7.98 5.04 6.70
C VAL A 60 8.21 3.54 6.56
N ALA A 61 8.00 2.99 5.36
CA ALA A 61 8.30 1.59 5.03
C ALA A 61 8.45 1.44 3.51
N THR A 62 9.27 0.48 3.10
CA THR A 62 9.32 -0.04 1.73
C THR A 62 8.89 -1.49 1.79
N VAL A 63 7.92 -1.88 0.97
CA VAL A 63 7.34 -3.21 1.00
C VAL A 63 7.40 -3.86 -0.38
N PHE A 64 7.84 -5.10 -0.40
CA PHE A 64 7.89 -5.94 -1.59
C PHE A 64 6.65 -6.84 -1.66
N ASN A 65 6.26 -7.24 -2.86
CA ASN A 65 5.15 -8.18 -3.00
C ASN A 65 5.55 -9.54 -2.43
N SER A 66 4.76 -10.05 -1.47
CA SER A 66 5.06 -11.27 -0.71
C SER A 66 4.30 -12.51 -1.21
N ALA A 67 3.28 -12.32 -2.03
CA ALA A 67 2.46 -13.39 -2.62
C ALA A 67 1.93 -12.99 -4.00
N LEU A 68 1.43 -13.95 -4.77
CA LEU A 68 0.98 -13.76 -6.18
C LEU A 68 -0.52 -13.48 -6.34
N LEU A 69 -1.32 -13.71 -5.30
CA LEU A 69 -2.78 -13.59 -5.33
C LEU A 69 -3.25 -12.52 -4.35
N THR A 70 -4.57 -12.36 -4.21
CA THR A 70 -5.16 -11.43 -3.25
C THR A 70 -4.63 -11.65 -1.83
N PRO A 71 -4.34 -10.56 -1.09
CA PRO A 71 -3.74 -10.64 0.24
C PRO A 71 -4.75 -11.18 1.27
N GLN A 72 -4.26 -12.00 2.20
CA GLN A 72 -5.02 -12.48 3.36
C GLN A 72 -4.51 -11.78 4.62
N GLN A 73 -5.43 -11.30 5.46
CA GLN A 73 -5.08 -10.48 6.64
C GLN A 73 -4.23 -11.23 7.67
N ASP A 74 -4.46 -12.52 7.84
CA ASP A 74 -3.79 -13.40 8.79
C ASP A 74 -2.39 -13.82 8.32
N ARG A 75 -2.17 -13.88 7.01
CA ARG A 75 -0.93 -14.40 6.42
C ARG A 75 0.00 -13.30 5.90
N ASP A 76 -0.55 -12.33 5.19
CA ASP A 76 0.23 -11.43 4.33
C ASP A 76 0.39 -10.03 4.93
N LEU A 77 -0.39 -9.69 5.97
CA LEU A 77 -0.37 -8.38 6.60
C LEU A 77 0.89 -8.20 7.46
N MET A 78 1.80 -7.35 6.98
CA MET A 78 2.92 -6.89 7.78
C MET A 78 2.42 -5.90 8.83
N THR A 79 2.71 -6.16 10.10
CA THR A 79 2.35 -5.24 11.18
C THR A 79 3.24 -3.99 11.13
N LEU A 80 2.62 -2.84 11.21
CA LEU A 80 3.23 -1.53 11.32
C LEU A 80 2.67 -0.84 12.57
N SER A 81 3.40 0.13 13.11
CA SER A 81 2.90 0.95 14.22
C SER A 81 3.34 2.38 14.00
N VAL A 82 2.89 2.97 12.89
CA VAL A 82 3.26 4.32 12.48
C VAL A 82 2.11 5.27 12.78
N SER A 83 2.37 6.27 13.63
CA SER A 83 1.41 7.32 13.92
C SER A 83 1.26 8.26 12.72
N VAL A 84 0.02 8.51 12.32
CA VAL A 84 -0.34 9.42 11.23
C VAL A 84 -1.13 10.58 11.84
N PRO A 85 -0.52 11.77 11.95
CA PRO A 85 -1.20 12.96 12.46
C PRO A 85 -2.43 13.32 11.62
N ALA A 86 -3.40 14.00 12.23
CA ALA A 86 -4.54 14.56 11.53
C ALA A 86 -4.07 15.46 10.37
N GLY A 87 -4.69 15.30 9.20
CA GLY A 87 -4.36 16.04 7.99
C GLY A 87 -3.08 15.59 7.25
N ALA A 88 -2.24 14.74 7.85
CA ALA A 88 -1.07 14.21 7.16
C ALA A 88 -1.51 13.19 6.08
N PRO A 89 -1.10 13.36 4.81
CA PRO A 89 -1.47 12.44 3.75
C PRO A 89 -0.71 11.12 3.88
N VAL A 90 -1.39 10.01 3.61
CA VAL A 90 -0.77 8.69 3.45
C VAL A 90 -0.74 8.37 1.97
N SER A 91 0.44 8.01 1.47
CA SER A 91 0.66 7.68 0.07
C SER A 91 1.39 6.35 -0.04
N VAL A 92 1.04 5.55 -1.04
CA VAL A 92 1.74 4.30 -1.34
C VAL A 92 2.22 4.38 -2.79
N ILE A 93 3.49 4.69 -2.96
CA ILE A 93 4.10 5.01 -4.24
C ILE A 93 4.79 3.77 -4.79
N VAL A 94 4.49 3.40 -6.03
CA VAL A 94 5.19 2.30 -6.70
C VAL A 94 6.63 2.69 -6.99
N THR A 95 7.57 1.91 -6.46
CA THR A 95 9.03 2.08 -6.66
C THR A 95 9.60 1.04 -7.62
N ASP A 96 8.94 -0.10 -7.76
CA ASP A 96 9.20 -1.07 -8.83
C ASP A 96 7.87 -1.63 -9.34
N ALA A 97 7.68 -1.57 -10.65
CA ALA A 97 6.39 -1.79 -11.28
C ALA A 97 6.14 -3.28 -11.55
N PRO A 98 4.89 -3.76 -11.40
CA PRO A 98 4.53 -5.13 -11.73
C PRO A 98 4.68 -5.43 -13.21
N ALA A 99 5.24 -6.61 -13.50
CA ALA A 99 5.54 -7.01 -14.86
C ALA A 99 4.25 -7.25 -15.68
N THR A 100 3.34 -8.09 -15.18
CA THR A 100 2.21 -8.57 -16.01
C THR A 100 0.87 -8.76 -15.30
N SER A 101 0.81 -8.66 -13.97
CA SER A 101 -0.40 -8.98 -13.20
C SER A 101 -0.85 -7.84 -12.29
N ILE A 102 -2.09 -7.92 -11.83
CA ILE A 102 -2.68 -6.97 -10.88
C ILE A 102 -1.82 -6.92 -9.62
N LEU A 103 -1.62 -5.72 -9.10
CA LEU A 103 -1.00 -5.45 -7.81
C LEU A 103 -2.09 -5.18 -6.78
N TYR A 104 -2.08 -5.92 -5.69
CA TYR A 104 -3.03 -5.78 -4.59
C TYR A 104 -2.33 -5.15 -3.38
N LEU A 105 -2.93 -4.07 -2.89
CA LEU A 105 -2.58 -3.42 -1.63
C LEU A 105 -3.66 -3.71 -0.60
N MET A 106 -3.26 -4.16 0.58
CA MET A 106 -4.10 -4.17 1.77
C MET A 106 -3.53 -3.20 2.81
N LEU A 107 -4.38 -2.36 3.38
CA LEU A 107 -4.00 -1.34 4.35
C LEU A 107 -4.92 -1.40 5.57
N ASP A 108 -4.35 -1.40 6.77
CA ASP A 108 -5.07 -1.24 8.03
C ASP A 108 -4.68 0.08 8.72
N LEU A 109 -5.65 0.97 8.90
CA LEU A 109 -5.44 2.37 9.26
C LEU A 109 -6.49 2.92 10.25
#